data_AF-A0A1X1TTD8-F1
#
_entry.id   AF-A0A1X1TTD8-F1
#
_cell.length_a   1.000
_cell.length_b   1.000
_cell.length_c   1.000
_cell.angle_alpha   90.00
_cell.angle_beta   90.00
_cell.angle_gamma   90.00
#
_symmetry.space_group_name_H-M   'P 1'
#
loop_
_entity.id
_entity.type
_entity.pdbx_description
1 polymer ?
#
loop_
_entity_poly.entity_id
_entity_poly.type
_entity_poly.pdbx_seq_one_letter_code
_entity_poly.pdbx_strand_id
1 'polypeptide(L)'
;MDLIGKQVSLDVVLQWTEEGFSPWNAATFVGAGVSLSEARKWNAVNIAAPDAVRFICGGITVATASEWLEKTELSAEDVVDFIQKDVSLAQAKDFGRRGIGSHQVTRTDAGLELDLEPWQEEPIDQLPKAIEPGDVHITVWTTAFGGHPVAHDVDFSWDGAHTAEWHEDISGVNGGLSIASSSPARGVLAWPDSKDVLLTYTWSELGLEGHARLVGMAPTNGGCVSDPAQWVRLSDAIVKFVLVDLGSSSDERSVEYLDKARDHIVDIHDASRQYLTTNSAISQIDFGSWLEMQLATGRYKDLHDGD
;
A
#
# COMPACT_ATOMS: atom_id res chain seq x y z
N MET A 1 14.69 10.99 29.00
CA MET A 1 15.21 11.29 30.37
C MET A 1 16.40 10.38 30.62
N ASP A 2 17.58 10.94 30.84
CA ASP A 2 18.84 10.19 30.94
C ASP A 2 18.89 9.43 32.28
N LEU A 3 18.63 8.12 32.26
CA LEU A 3 18.64 7.24 33.44
C LEU A 3 20.06 6.78 33.83
N ILE A 4 21.07 7.14 33.04
CA ILE A 4 22.45 6.72 33.21
C ILE A 4 23.16 7.74 34.11
N GLY A 5 23.01 7.62 35.45
CA GLY A 5 23.79 8.46 36.36
C GLY A 5 23.38 8.53 37.83
N LYS A 6 22.24 7.96 38.24
CA LYS A 6 21.90 7.93 39.67
C LYS A 6 22.72 6.86 40.40
N GLN A 7 23.40 7.24 41.49
CA GLN A 7 24.01 6.29 42.43
C GLN A 7 22.91 5.41 43.02
N VAL A 8 22.92 4.12 42.66
CA VAL A 8 21.99 3.12 43.21
C VAL A 8 22.67 2.42 44.38
N SER A 9 21.97 2.25 45.50
CA SER A 9 22.50 1.48 46.64
C SER A 9 22.73 0.03 46.24
N LEU A 10 23.99 -0.43 46.34
CA LEU A 10 24.38 -1.79 46.00
C LEU A 10 23.65 -2.82 46.86
N ASP A 11 23.42 -2.52 48.14
CA ASP A 11 22.71 -3.40 49.08
C ASP A 11 21.27 -3.67 48.63
N VAL A 12 20.58 -2.65 48.10
CA VAL A 12 19.21 -2.78 47.60
C VAL A 12 19.17 -3.60 46.30
N VAL A 13 20.15 -3.42 45.41
CA VAL A 13 20.26 -4.20 44.16
C VAL A 13 20.54 -5.67 44.47
N LEU A 14 21.41 -5.96 45.44
CA LEU A 14 21.68 -7.32 45.89
C LEU A 14 20.43 -7.99 46.46
N GLN A 15 19.66 -7.28 47.29
CA GLN A 15 18.40 -7.78 47.83
C GLN A 15 17.40 -8.14 46.71
N TRP A 16 17.27 -7.31 45.67
CA TRP A 16 16.39 -7.61 44.53
C TRP A 16 16.89 -8.77 43.66
N THR A 17 18.21 -8.99 43.63
CA THR A 17 18.82 -10.13 42.94
C THR A 17 18.48 -11.44 43.64
N GLU A 18 18.47 -11.46 44.98
CA GLU A 18 17.99 -12.61 45.78
C GLU A 18 16.50 -12.90 45.53
N GLU A 19 15.73 -11.87 45.17
CA GLU A 19 14.31 -11.96 44.79
C GLU A 19 14.09 -12.35 43.31
N GLY A 20 15.16 -12.72 42.58
CA GLY A 20 15.10 -13.29 41.24
C GLY A 20 15.22 -12.29 40.08
N PHE A 21 15.52 -11.01 40.35
CA PHE A 21 15.83 -10.05 39.28
C PHE A 21 17.28 -10.19 38.82
N SER A 22 17.55 -9.92 37.54
CA SER A 22 18.93 -9.69 37.13
C SER A 22 19.46 -8.40 37.76
N PRO A 23 20.77 -8.30 38.09
CA PRO A 23 21.35 -7.09 38.66
C PRO A 23 21.07 -5.82 37.82
N TRP A 24 21.04 -5.97 36.49
CA TRP A 24 20.73 -4.88 35.57
C TRP A 24 19.27 -4.40 35.69
N ASN A 25 18.31 -5.32 35.71
CA ASN A 25 16.89 -4.97 35.87
C ASN A 25 16.63 -4.35 37.24
N ALA A 26 17.21 -4.93 38.30
CA ALA A 26 17.13 -4.40 39.65
C ALA A 26 17.67 -2.96 39.74
N ALA A 27 18.87 -2.70 39.19
CA ALA A 27 19.44 -1.36 39.15
C ALA A 27 18.55 -0.36 38.39
N THR A 28 17.95 -0.80 37.27
CA THR A 28 17.06 0.04 36.45
C THR A 28 15.81 0.46 37.21
N PHE A 29 15.10 -0.50 37.83
CA PHE A 29 13.89 -0.20 38.62
C PHE A 29 14.20 0.63 39.87
N VAL A 30 15.24 0.28 40.61
CA VAL A 30 15.63 1.01 41.83
C VAL A 30 16.10 2.43 41.49
N GLY A 31 16.87 2.61 40.42
CA GLY A 31 17.30 3.94 39.95
C GLY A 31 16.12 4.84 39.54
N ALA A 32 15.03 4.23 39.05
CA ALA A 32 13.78 4.92 38.74
C ALA A 32 12.86 5.12 39.96
N GLY A 33 13.21 4.60 41.14
CA GLY A 33 12.40 4.71 42.36
C GLY A 33 11.16 3.81 42.36
N VAL A 34 11.15 2.76 41.52
CA VAL A 34 10.03 1.81 41.43
C VAL A 34 10.05 0.86 42.64
N SER A 35 8.87 0.55 43.19
CA SER A 35 8.76 -0.39 44.31
C SER A 35 8.95 -1.84 43.83
N LEU A 36 9.43 -2.72 44.72
CA LEU A 36 9.61 -4.14 44.40
C LEU A 36 8.30 -4.82 43.97
N SER A 37 7.18 -4.45 44.59
CA SER A 37 5.87 -5.01 44.24
C SER A 37 5.41 -4.61 42.84
N GLU A 38 5.67 -3.36 42.42
CA GLU A 38 5.37 -2.92 41.07
C GLU A 38 6.32 -3.55 40.05
N ALA A 39 7.62 -3.54 40.32
CA ALA A 39 8.62 -4.17 39.44
C ALA A 39 8.33 -5.66 39.19
N ARG A 40 7.83 -6.40 40.20
CA ARG A 40 7.41 -7.80 40.04
C ARG A 40 6.30 -7.97 39.00
N LYS A 41 5.34 -7.05 38.93
CA LYS A 41 4.25 -7.12 37.94
C LYS A 41 4.78 -6.98 36.52
N TRP A 42 5.68 -6.01 36.30
CA TRP A 42 6.30 -5.77 34.99
C TRP A 42 7.26 -6.89 34.57
N ASN A 43 8.03 -7.43 35.52
CA ASN A 43 8.94 -8.55 35.24
C ASN A 43 8.18 -9.83 34.88
N ALA A 44 6.98 -10.04 35.43
CA ALA A 44 6.14 -11.21 35.14
C ALA A 44 5.63 -11.25 33.69
N VAL A 45 5.49 -10.10 33.02
CA VAL A 45 5.08 -10.00 31.62
C VAL A 45 6.26 -9.89 30.64
N ASN A 46 7.50 -10.08 31.13
CA ASN A 46 8.73 -10.08 30.34
C ASN A 46 8.96 -8.82 29.48
N ILE A 47 8.43 -7.67 29.93
CA ILE A 47 8.75 -6.37 29.34
C ILE A 47 10.12 -5.94 29.86
N ALA A 48 11.00 -5.46 28.96
CA ALA A 48 12.34 -5.01 29.32
C ALA A 48 12.27 -3.91 30.39
N ALA A 49 13.14 -3.98 31.41
CA ALA A 49 13.10 -3.05 32.55
C ALA A 49 13.15 -1.56 32.15
N PRO A 50 13.94 -1.12 31.15
CA PRO A 50 13.91 0.27 30.68
C PRO A 50 12.54 0.70 30.16
N ASP A 51 11.83 -0.18 29.45
CA ASP A 51 10.53 0.12 28.87
C ASP A 51 9.42 0.07 29.92
N ALA A 52 9.48 -0.90 30.84
CA ALA A 52 8.62 -0.94 32.01
C ALA A 52 8.71 0.35 32.82
N VAL A 53 9.93 0.86 33.06
CA VAL A 53 10.13 2.15 33.73
C VAL A 53 9.48 3.30 32.96
N ARG A 54 9.59 3.34 31.63
CA ARG A 54 8.91 4.36 30.82
C ARG A 54 7.39 4.33 30.99
N PHE A 55 6.79 3.15 30.91
CA PHE A 55 5.35 3.00 31.12
C PHE A 55 4.92 3.43 32.52
N ILE A 56 5.66 3.03 33.56
CA ILE A 56 5.38 3.42 34.94
C ILE A 56 5.45 4.95 35.07
N CYS A 57 6.49 5.59 34.54
CA CYS A 57 6.62 7.05 34.56
C CYS A 57 5.52 7.75 33.76
N GLY A 58 5.03 7.12 32.68
CA GLY A 58 3.89 7.58 31.90
C GLY A 58 2.52 7.32 32.54
N GLY A 59 2.47 6.65 33.71
CA GLY A 59 1.21 6.29 34.37
C GLY A 59 0.44 5.17 33.68
N ILE A 60 1.10 4.40 32.81
CA ILE A 60 0.48 3.34 32.02
C ILE A 60 0.47 2.04 32.81
N THR A 61 -0.66 1.33 32.78
CA THR A 61 -0.79 0.04 33.47
C THR A 61 -0.09 -1.08 32.70
N VAL A 62 0.32 -2.14 33.41
CA VAL A 62 0.88 -3.35 32.79
C VAL A 62 -0.05 -3.91 31.72
N ALA A 63 -1.36 -3.97 32.00
CA ALA A 63 -2.34 -4.51 31.06
C ALA A 63 -2.41 -3.70 29.76
N THR A 64 -2.44 -2.36 29.86
CA THR A 64 -2.44 -1.47 28.70
C THR A 64 -1.13 -1.58 27.92
N ALA A 65 0.02 -1.55 28.58
CA ALA A 65 1.32 -1.66 27.90
C ALA A 65 1.46 -3.01 27.17
N SER A 66 1.08 -4.11 27.82
CA SER A 66 1.09 -5.44 27.18
C SER A 66 0.17 -5.49 25.97
N GLU A 67 -1.03 -4.93 26.04
CA GLU A 67 -1.95 -4.89 24.91
C GLU A 67 -1.36 -4.12 23.71
N TRP A 68 -0.74 -2.96 23.96
CA TRP A 68 -0.14 -2.14 22.92
C TRP A 68 1.08 -2.81 22.28
N LEU A 69 1.99 -3.37 23.09
CA LEU A 69 3.19 -4.06 22.60
C LEU A 69 2.87 -5.38 21.89
N GLU A 70 1.78 -6.07 22.25
CA GLU A 70 1.33 -7.28 21.54
C GLU A 70 0.76 -6.93 20.15
N LYS A 71 0.09 -5.78 20.05
CA LYS A 71 -0.72 -5.42 18.87
C LYS A 71 -0.03 -4.43 17.94
N THR A 72 1.13 -3.90 18.30
CA THR A 72 1.88 -2.91 17.52
C THR A 72 3.39 -3.18 17.63
N GLU A 73 4.15 -2.69 16.66
CA GLU A 73 5.62 -2.72 16.70
C GLU A 73 6.21 -1.40 17.24
N LEU A 74 5.39 -0.62 17.96
CA LEU A 74 5.78 0.69 18.46
C LEU A 74 6.75 0.57 19.64
N SER A 75 7.67 1.54 19.71
CA SER A 75 8.56 1.66 20.87
C SER A 75 7.76 2.04 22.12
N ALA A 76 8.27 1.70 23.30
CA ALA A 76 7.64 2.10 24.55
C ALA A 76 7.52 3.63 24.70
N GLU A 77 8.42 4.39 24.07
CA GLU A 77 8.36 5.85 24.02
C GLU A 77 7.17 6.33 23.18
N ASP A 78 6.98 5.80 21.98
CA ASP A 78 5.84 6.14 21.12
C ASP A 78 4.51 5.74 21.76
N VAL A 79 4.44 4.56 22.38
CA VAL A 79 3.23 4.12 23.08
C VAL A 79 2.86 5.08 24.21
N VAL A 80 3.85 5.51 25.02
CA VAL A 80 3.63 6.48 26.09
C VAL A 80 3.11 7.80 25.53
N ASP A 81 3.77 8.32 24.50
CA ASP A 81 3.44 9.61 23.90
C ASP A 81 2.05 9.59 23.24
N PHE A 82 1.72 8.54 22.50
CA PHE A 82 0.39 8.35 21.92
C PHE A 82 -0.72 8.28 22.98
N ILE A 83 -0.51 7.51 24.05
CA ILE A 83 -1.50 7.43 25.13
C ILE A 83 -1.69 8.79 25.80
N GLN A 84 -0.61 9.55 26.02
CA GLN A 84 -0.68 10.91 26.57
C GLN A 84 -1.43 11.89 25.65
N LYS A 85 -1.42 11.64 24.34
CA LYS A 85 -2.14 12.41 23.32
C LYS A 85 -3.58 11.93 23.09
N ASP A 86 -4.11 11.04 23.93
CA ASP A 86 -5.42 10.38 23.77
C ASP A 86 -5.57 9.62 22.43
N VAL A 87 -4.46 9.11 21.86
CA VAL A 87 -4.50 8.30 20.65
C VAL A 87 -4.95 6.88 21.02
N SER A 88 -6.02 6.41 20.39
CA SER A 88 -6.49 5.04 20.59
C SER A 88 -5.56 4.03 19.91
N LEU A 89 -5.58 2.78 20.39
CA LEU A 89 -4.81 1.71 19.76
C LEU A 89 -5.19 1.49 18.28
N ALA A 90 -6.45 1.71 17.91
CA ALA A 90 -6.89 1.63 16.52
C ALA A 90 -6.25 2.71 15.64
N GLN A 91 -6.18 3.96 16.14
CA GLN A 91 -5.49 5.05 15.46
C GLN A 91 -3.98 4.81 15.41
N ALA A 92 -3.36 4.33 16.48
CA ALA A 92 -1.93 4.02 16.48
C ALA A 92 -1.56 2.93 15.47
N LYS A 93 -2.44 1.92 15.27
CA LYS A 93 -2.27 0.93 14.20
C LYS A 93 -2.40 1.55 12.82
N ASP A 94 -3.34 2.46 12.63
CA ASP A 94 -3.50 3.19 11.38
C ASP A 94 -2.25 4.02 11.07
N PHE A 95 -1.79 4.79 12.05
CA PHE A 95 -0.56 5.57 11.98
C PHE A 95 0.65 4.70 11.66
N GLY A 96 0.81 3.55 12.33
CA GLY A 96 1.89 2.61 12.03
C GLY A 96 1.87 2.09 10.59
N ARG A 97 0.69 1.78 10.03
CA ARG A 97 0.56 1.37 8.61
C ARG A 97 0.98 2.47 7.64
N ARG A 98 0.70 3.72 7.99
CA ARG A 98 1.04 4.91 7.21
C ARG A 98 2.44 5.44 7.51
N GLY A 99 3.18 4.81 8.43
CA GLY A 99 4.50 5.26 8.87
C GLY A 99 4.49 6.57 9.67
N ILE A 100 3.35 6.95 10.25
CA ILE A 100 3.18 8.16 11.06
C ILE A 100 3.72 7.91 12.47
N GLY A 101 4.76 8.66 12.84
CA GLY A 101 5.38 8.59 14.17
C GLY A 101 4.64 9.43 15.22
N SER A 102 4.84 9.10 16.50
CA SER A 102 4.22 9.84 17.62
C SER A 102 4.57 11.33 17.64
N HIS A 103 5.80 11.67 17.23
CA HIS A 103 6.30 13.03 17.06
C HIS A 103 5.53 13.87 16.02
N GLN A 104 4.85 13.25 15.05
CA GLN A 104 4.05 13.92 14.03
C GLN A 104 2.62 14.20 14.48
N VAL A 105 2.23 13.70 15.66
CA VAL A 105 0.87 13.85 16.19
C VAL A 105 0.85 14.89 17.29
N THR A 106 -0.03 15.87 17.18
CA THR A 106 -0.27 16.89 18.20
C THR A 106 -1.71 16.82 18.68
N ARG A 107 -1.92 16.76 20.00
CA ARG A 107 -3.25 16.87 20.60
C ARG A 107 -3.62 18.34 20.77
N THR A 108 -4.74 18.74 20.18
CA THR A 108 -5.31 20.10 20.28
C THR A 108 -6.73 20.05 20.85
N ASP A 109 -7.30 21.21 21.17
CA ASP A 109 -8.69 21.31 21.62
C ASP A 109 -9.70 20.83 20.56
N ALA A 110 -9.32 20.81 19.28
CA ALA A 110 -10.15 20.38 18.17
C ALA A 110 -10.01 18.88 17.83
N GLY A 111 -9.01 18.19 18.39
CA GLY A 111 -8.74 16.78 18.11
C GLY A 111 -7.26 16.48 17.94
N LEU A 112 -6.93 15.55 17.05
CA LEU A 112 -5.56 15.24 16.67
C LEU A 112 -5.21 16.01 15.41
N GLU A 113 -4.12 16.77 15.45
CA GLU A 113 -3.49 17.39 14.29
C GLU A 113 -2.28 16.56 13.89
N LEU A 114 -2.13 16.29 12.59
CA LEU A 114 -1.08 15.44 12.03
C LEU A 114 -0.20 16.28 11.11
N ASP A 115 1.11 16.30 11.38
CA ASP A 115 2.12 16.85 10.49
C ASP A 115 2.56 15.76 9.51
N LEU A 116 1.76 15.60 8.44
CA LEU A 116 1.91 14.52 7.49
C LEU A 116 2.83 14.91 6.35
N GLU A 117 3.66 13.95 6.00
CA GLU A 117 4.35 13.93 4.74
C GLU A 117 3.40 13.44 3.62
N PRO A 118 3.62 13.84 2.35
CA PRO A 118 2.69 13.53 1.26
C PRO A 118 2.35 12.03 1.08
N TRP A 119 3.30 11.13 1.32
CA TRP A 119 3.10 9.68 1.23
C TRP A 119 2.38 9.07 2.41
N GLN A 120 2.21 9.84 3.48
CA GLN A 120 1.46 9.43 4.66
C GLN A 120 -0.01 9.84 4.53
N GLU A 121 -0.38 10.73 3.61
CA GLU A 121 -1.77 11.03 3.30
C GLU A 121 -2.46 9.82 2.65
N GLU A 122 -3.75 9.63 2.95
CA GLU A 122 -4.54 8.61 2.28
C GLU A 122 -4.94 9.14 0.90
N PRO A 123 -4.65 8.43 -0.21
CA PRO A 123 -4.99 8.92 -1.56
C PRO A 123 -6.47 9.27 -1.74
N ILE A 124 -7.35 8.60 -0.99
CA ILE A 124 -8.80 8.83 -1.03
C ILE A 124 -9.19 10.23 -0.55
N ASP A 125 -8.41 10.85 0.34
CA ASP A 125 -8.70 12.18 0.89
C ASP A 125 -8.52 13.28 -0.16
N GLN A 126 -7.81 12.98 -1.26
CA GLN A 126 -7.57 13.89 -2.39
C GLN A 126 -8.65 13.76 -3.48
N LEU A 127 -9.56 12.79 -3.35
CA LEU A 127 -10.57 12.48 -4.36
C LEU A 127 -11.94 13.08 -4.02
N PRO A 128 -12.80 13.35 -5.03
CA PRO A 128 -14.18 13.72 -4.76
C PRO A 128 -14.92 12.58 -4.08
N LYS A 129 -16.01 12.89 -3.35
CA LYS A 129 -16.81 11.87 -2.65
C LYS A 129 -17.38 10.78 -3.56
N ALA A 130 -17.53 11.08 -4.85
CA ALA A 130 -17.94 10.14 -5.87
C ALA A 130 -17.17 10.44 -7.16
N ILE A 131 -16.65 9.40 -7.81
CA ILE A 131 -16.04 9.47 -9.14
C ILE A 131 -17.14 9.57 -10.19
N GLU A 132 -17.03 10.57 -11.06
CA GLU A 132 -17.91 10.76 -12.22
C GLU A 132 -17.18 10.31 -13.51
N PRO A 133 -17.92 9.95 -14.57
CA PRO A 133 -17.34 9.72 -15.89
C PRO A 133 -16.54 10.92 -16.36
N GLY A 134 -15.37 10.67 -16.94
CA GLY A 134 -14.39 11.66 -17.37
C GLY A 134 -12.98 11.23 -17.00
N ASP A 135 -12.12 12.23 -16.83
CA ASP A 135 -10.74 12.02 -16.46
C ASP A 135 -10.60 11.93 -14.93
N VAL A 136 -9.94 10.87 -14.47
CA VAL A 136 -9.73 10.57 -13.05
C VAL A 136 -8.24 10.44 -12.82
N HIS A 137 -7.67 11.32 -12.00
CA HIS A 137 -6.26 11.32 -11.66
C HIS A 137 -6.06 10.86 -10.22
N ILE A 138 -5.18 9.89 -10.00
CA ILE A 138 -4.90 9.34 -8.67
C ILE A 138 -3.39 9.17 -8.51
N THR A 139 -2.82 9.84 -7.52
CA THR A 139 -1.43 9.60 -7.10
C THR A 139 -1.40 8.55 -5.99
N VAL A 140 -0.59 7.50 -6.17
CA VAL A 140 -0.33 6.47 -5.17
C VAL A 140 1.14 6.40 -4.82
N TRP A 141 1.47 6.12 -3.57
CA TRP A 141 2.84 6.01 -3.09
C TRP A 141 3.20 4.54 -2.84
N THR A 142 4.36 4.12 -3.34
CA THR A 142 4.82 2.73 -3.23
C THR A 142 6.27 2.63 -2.79
N THR A 143 6.59 1.55 -2.09
CA THR A 143 7.95 1.16 -1.70
C THR A 143 8.41 -0.10 -2.44
N ALA A 144 7.84 -0.40 -3.61
CA ALA A 144 8.06 -1.65 -4.34
C ALA A 144 9.54 -1.96 -4.62
N PHE A 145 10.39 -0.94 -4.80
CA PHE A 145 11.84 -1.11 -5.01
C PHE A 145 12.69 -1.01 -3.73
N GLY A 146 12.04 -0.95 -2.56
CA GLY A 146 12.67 -0.66 -1.28
C GLY A 146 13.09 0.81 -1.15
N GLY A 147 13.45 1.23 0.06
CA GLY A 147 13.85 2.61 0.33
C GLY A 147 12.67 3.54 0.60
N HIS A 148 12.83 4.81 0.24
CA HIS A 148 11.81 5.84 0.47
C HIS A 148 10.59 5.64 -0.46
N PRO A 149 9.37 5.96 0.00
CA PRO A 149 8.18 5.94 -0.85
C PRO A 149 8.35 6.80 -2.10
N VAL A 150 7.93 6.27 -3.24
CA VAL A 150 7.93 6.95 -4.53
C VAL A 150 6.49 7.09 -5.01
N ALA A 151 6.11 8.28 -5.45
CA ALA A 151 4.79 8.58 -5.99
C ALA A 151 4.68 8.18 -7.47
N HIS A 152 3.56 7.59 -7.83
CA HIS A 152 3.18 7.23 -9.19
C HIS A 152 1.78 7.79 -9.46
N ASP A 153 1.61 8.37 -10.64
CA ASP A 153 0.33 8.89 -11.08
C ASP A 153 -0.35 7.82 -11.94
N VAL A 154 -1.63 7.58 -11.67
CA VAL A 154 -2.50 6.72 -12.48
C VAL A 154 -3.66 7.56 -12.97
N ASP A 155 -3.70 7.77 -14.28
CA ASP A 155 -4.75 8.49 -14.97
C ASP A 155 -5.70 7.53 -15.64
N PHE A 156 -6.99 7.76 -15.47
CA PHE A 156 -8.05 7.04 -16.18
C PHE A 156 -8.86 7.99 -17.04
N SER A 157 -9.23 7.55 -18.24
CA SER A 157 -10.33 8.15 -19.00
C SER A 157 -11.50 7.18 -19.05
N TRP A 158 -12.56 7.50 -18.31
CA TRP A 158 -13.69 6.61 -18.07
C TRP A 158 -14.99 7.18 -18.65
N ASP A 159 -15.66 6.40 -19.49
CA ASP A 159 -16.90 6.81 -20.17
C ASP A 159 -18.18 6.57 -19.35
N GLY A 160 -18.05 6.03 -18.13
CA GLY A 160 -19.20 5.66 -17.29
C GLY A 160 -19.67 4.22 -17.47
N ALA A 161 -19.09 3.48 -18.43
CA ALA A 161 -19.43 2.08 -18.69
C ALA A 161 -18.47 1.12 -17.96
N HIS A 162 -18.29 -0.08 -18.50
CA HIS A 162 -17.45 -1.13 -17.90
C HIS A 162 -16.03 -1.15 -18.46
N THR A 163 -15.56 -0.02 -18.98
CA THR A 163 -14.29 0.14 -19.68
C THR A 163 -13.67 1.49 -19.38
N ALA A 164 -12.35 1.55 -19.24
CA ALA A 164 -11.61 2.80 -19.11
C ALA A 164 -10.26 2.69 -19.80
N GLU A 165 -9.76 3.80 -20.36
CA GLU A 165 -8.34 3.88 -20.71
C GLU A 165 -7.55 4.20 -19.44
N TRP A 166 -6.31 3.71 -19.36
CA TRP A 166 -5.43 3.95 -18.23
C TRP A 166 -4.02 4.32 -18.68
N HIS A 167 -3.35 5.10 -17.86
CA HIS A 167 -1.96 5.52 -18.01
C HIS A 167 -1.32 5.57 -16.63
N GLU A 168 -0.09 5.06 -16.52
CA GLU A 168 0.70 5.10 -15.30
C GLU A 168 2.08 5.65 -15.62
N ASP A 169 2.59 6.54 -14.77
CA ASP A 169 3.97 7.03 -14.83
C ASP A 169 4.45 7.45 -13.44
N ILE A 170 5.76 7.64 -13.30
CA ILE A 170 6.32 8.24 -12.09
C ILE A 170 5.81 9.67 -11.92
N SER A 171 5.33 9.99 -10.72
CA SER A 171 4.69 11.28 -10.47
C SER A 171 5.71 12.42 -10.36
N GLY A 172 5.33 13.58 -10.90
CA GLY A 172 6.12 14.81 -10.77
C GLY A 172 6.27 15.29 -9.32
N VAL A 173 5.40 14.85 -8.40
CA VAL A 173 5.43 15.28 -6.98
C VAL A 173 6.66 14.76 -6.22
N ASN A 174 7.34 13.74 -6.72
CA ASN A 174 8.59 13.26 -6.14
C ASN A 174 9.68 14.35 -6.09
N GLY A 175 9.63 15.32 -7.02
CA GLY A 175 10.63 16.38 -7.14
C GLY A 175 12.01 15.85 -7.57
N GLY A 176 12.83 16.70 -8.17
CA GLY A 176 14.21 16.33 -8.54
C GLY A 176 14.35 15.17 -9.54
N LEU A 177 13.25 14.73 -10.16
CA LEU A 177 13.25 13.69 -11.18
C LEU A 177 13.97 14.17 -12.43
N SER A 178 14.70 13.24 -13.06
CA SER A 178 15.25 13.47 -14.39
C SER A 178 14.20 13.17 -15.45
N ILE A 179 14.38 13.70 -16.66
CA ILE A 179 13.51 13.34 -17.80
C ILE A 179 13.53 11.82 -18.05
N ALA A 180 14.66 11.15 -17.79
CA ALA A 180 14.81 9.71 -17.96
C ALA A 180 14.10 8.86 -16.89
N SER A 181 13.49 9.49 -15.89
CA SER A 181 12.71 8.80 -14.87
C SER A 181 11.30 8.44 -15.36
N SER A 182 10.77 9.19 -16.33
CA SER A 182 9.48 8.93 -16.97
C SER A 182 9.61 7.77 -17.94
N SER A 183 8.78 6.75 -17.76
CA SER A 183 8.75 5.53 -18.58
C SER A 183 7.34 4.94 -18.51
N PRO A 184 6.36 5.59 -19.14
CA PRO A 184 4.96 5.33 -18.87
C PRO A 184 4.46 4.01 -19.45
N ALA A 185 3.60 3.34 -18.68
CA ALA A 185 2.77 2.25 -19.16
C ALA A 185 1.35 2.75 -19.43
N ARG A 186 0.64 2.13 -20.38
CA ARG A 186 -0.75 2.50 -20.72
C ARG A 186 -1.55 1.36 -21.28
N GLY A 187 -2.87 1.50 -21.32
CA GLY A 187 -3.72 0.64 -22.12
C GLY A 187 -5.21 0.80 -21.84
N VAL A 188 -5.97 -0.27 -22.04
CA VAL A 188 -7.42 -0.32 -21.80
C VAL A 188 -7.74 -1.33 -20.71
N LEU A 189 -8.63 -0.95 -19.80
CA LEU A 189 -9.25 -1.77 -18.76
C LEU A 189 -10.68 -2.13 -19.15
N ALA A 190 -11.12 -3.31 -18.76
CA ALA A 190 -12.52 -3.73 -18.84
C ALA A 190 -12.91 -4.66 -17.68
N TRP A 191 -14.12 -4.53 -17.16
CA TRP A 191 -14.64 -5.37 -16.07
C TRP A 191 -16.03 -5.93 -16.39
N PRO A 192 -16.15 -6.83 -17.38
CA PRO A 192 -17.44 -7.32 -17.88
C PRO A 192 -18.24 -8.14 -16.85
N ASP A 193 -17.56 -8.78 -15.90
CA ASP A 193 -18.18 -9.55 -14.81
C ASP A 193 -18.39 -8.73 -13.52
N SER A 194 -18.08 -7.43 -13.57
CA SER A 194 -18.12 -6.50 -12.44
C SER A 194 -17.23 -6.89 -11.24
N LYS A 195 -16.29 -7.83 -11.41
CA LYS A 195 -15.46 -8.36 -10.34
C LYS A 195 -13.97 -8.27 -10.65
N ASP A 196 -13.56 -8.80 -11.79
CA ASP A 196 -12.17 -8.83 -12.23
C ASP A 196 -11.93 -7.74 -13.28
N VAL A 197 -10.69 -7.26 -13.37
CA VAL A 197 -10.27 -6.35 -14.46
C VAL A 197 -9.47 -7.14 -15.47
N LEU A 198 -9.94 -7.16 -16.70
CA LEU A 198 -9.14 -7.47 -17.88
C LEU A 198 -8.42 -6.19 -18.27
N LEU A 199 -7.10 -6.26 -18.48
CA LEU A 199 -6.35 -5.13 -18.98
C LEU A 199 -5.50 -5.51 -20.17
N THR A 200 -5.31 -4.53 -21.03
CA THR A 200 -4.23 -4.50 -22.01
C THR A 200 -3.17 -3.52 -21.54
N TYR A 201 -1.94 -3.73 -21.97
CA TYR A 201 -0.83 -2.85 -21.63
C TYR A 201 0.11 -2.68 -22.83
N THR A 202 0.72 -1.50 -22.91
CA THR A 202 1.91 -1.20 -23.70
C THR A 202 2.86 -0.40 -22.84
N TRP A 203 4.13 -0.78 -22.86
CA TRP A 203 5.24 -0.08 -22.22
C TRP A 203 6.38 0.03 -23.23
N SER A 204 6.44 1.17 -23.92
CA SER A 204 7.19 1.32 -25.17
C SER A 204 8.71 1.27 -24.94
N GLU A 205 9.14 1.79 -23.80
CA GLU A 205 10.53 1.91 -23.35
C GLU A 205 11.16 0.54 -23.10
N LEU A 206 10.34 -0.46 -22.76
CA LEU A 206 10.75 -1.85 -22.57
C LEU A 206 10.30 -2.76 -23.72
N GLY A 207 9.62 -2.24 -24.75
CA GLY A 207 9.09 -3.04 -25.85
C GLY A 207 8.07 -4.09 -25.42
N LEU A 208 7.35 -3.85 -24.31
CA LEU A 208 6.37 -4.79 -23.77
C LEU A 208 4.96 -4.42 -24.21
N GLU A 209 4.21 -5.38 -24.72
CA GLU A 209 2.79 -5.24 -25.03
C GLU A 209 2.06 -6.55 -24.70
N GLY A 210 0.81 -6.46 -24.28
CA GLY A 210 0.00 -7.64 -24.08
C GLY A 210 -1.26 -7.39 -23.28
N HIS A 211 -1.71 -8.45 -22.59
CA HIS A 211 -2.88 -8.40 -21.73
C HIS A 211 -2.69 -9.20 -20.44
N ALA A 212 -3.42 -8.80 -19.40
CA ALA A 212 -3.39 -9.44 -18.09
C ALA A 212 -4.77 -9.39 -17.43
N ARG A 213 -4.90 -10.05 -16.28
CA ARG A 213 -6.10 -10.00 -15.44
C ARG A 213 -5.72 -9.64 -14.01
N LEU A 214 -6.34 -8.59 -13.47
CA LEU A 214 -6.28 -8.23 -12.06
C LEU A 214 -7.53 -8.77 -11.35
N VAL A 215 -7.36 -9.87 -10.62
CA VAL A 215 -8.45 -10.58 -9.96
C VAL A 215 -9.03 -9.73 -8.82
N GLY A 216 -10.35 -9.54 -8.82
CA GLY A 216 -11.07 -8.80 -7.80
C GLY A 216 -10.85 -7.29 -7.80
N MET A 217 -10.20 -6.74 -8.83
CA MET A 217 -9.82 -5.32 -8.86
C MET A 217 -10.81 -4.43 -9.59
N ALA A 218 -11.97 -4.95 -10.03
CA ALA A 218 -12.95 -4.10 -10.70
C ALA A 218 -13.41 -2.96 -9.79
N PRO A 219 -13.60 -1.74 -10.30
CA PRO A 219 -14.08 -0.62 -9.50
C PRO A 219 -15.52 -0.82 -9.00
N THR A 220 -16.24 -1.80 -9.55
CA THR A 220 -17.56 -2.26 -9.11
C THR A 220 -17.51 -3.34 -8.03
N ASN A 221 -16.36 -3.96 -7.76
CA ASN A 221 -16.28 -5.14 -6.91
C ASN A 221 -16.49 -4.79 -5.44
N GLY A 222 -17.64 -5.17 -4.87
CA GLY A 222 -17.96 -4.94 -3.45
C GLY A 222 -18.42 -3.53 -3.12
N GLY A 223 -18.73 -2.71 -4.13
CA GLY A 223 -19.13 -1.32 -3.93
C GLY A 223 -19.82 -0.68 -5.15
N CYS A 224 -19.93 0.64 -5.12
CA CYS A 224 -20.40 1.41 -6.27
C CYS A 224 -19.21 1.74 -7.18
N VAL A 225 -19.38 1.70 -8.51
CA VAL A 225 -18.32 2.12 -9.44
C VAL A 225 -17.85 3.55 -9.21
N SER A 226 -18.70 4.41 -8.61
CA SER A 226 -18.34 5.78 -8.25
C SER A 226 -17.60 5.89 -6.91
N ASP A 227 -17.34 4.79 -6.19
CA ASP A 227 -16.65 4.80 -4.89
C ASP A 227 -15.14 5.02 -5.08
N PRO A 228 -14.57 6.15 -4.62
CA PRO A 228 -13.16 6.45 -4.80
C PRO A 228 -12.22 5.40 -4.21
N ALA A 229 -12.62 4.70 -3.14
CA ALA A 229 -11.80 3.64 -2.55
C ALA A 229 -11.51 2.50 -3.54
N GLN A 230 -12.44 2.25 -4.47
CA GLN A 230 -12.30 1.20 -5.48
C GLN A 230 -11.28 1.61 -6.56
N TRP A 231 -11.26 2.88 -6.93
CA TRP A 231 -10.31 3.43 -7.90
C TRP A 231 -8.89 3.55 -7.32
N VAL A 232 -8.75 3.92 -6.05
CA VAL A 232 -7.45 3.89 -5.35
C VAL A 232 -6.89 2.48 -5.33
N ARG A 233 -7.72 1.48 -4.98
CA ARG A 233 -7.29 0.07 -5.00
C ARG A 233 -6.86 -0.38 -6.39
N LEU A 234 -7.62 -0.01 -7.43
CA LEU A 234 -7.28 -0.34 -8.81
C LEU A 234 -5.95 0.32 -9.22
N SER A 235 -5.72 1.57 -8.82
CA SER A 235 -4.48 2.30 -9.08
C SER A 235 -3.27 1.64 -8.43
N ASP A 236 -3.37 1.25 -7.16
CA ASP A 236 -2.33 0.49 -6.45
C ASP A 236 -2.03 -0.84 -7.15
N ALA A 237 -3.07 -1.55 -7.60
CA ALA A 237 -2.92 -2.80 -8.33
C ALA A 237 -2.24 -2.61 -9.70
N ILE A 238 -2.53 -1.52 -10.42
CA ILE A 238 -1.88 -1.16 -11.69
C ILE A 238 -0.41 -0.84 -11.45
N VAL A 239 -0.08 0.03 -10.49
CA VAL A 239 1.32 0.37 -10.17
C VAL A 239 2.10 -0.87 -9.76
N LYS A 240 1.53 -1.73 -8.92
CA LYS A 240 2.17 -3.01 -8.57
C LYS A 240 2.37 -3.90 -9.79
N PHE A 241 1.38 -4.03 -10.66
CA PHE A 241 1.48 -4.81 -11.89
C PHE A 241 2.59 -4.28 -12.80
N VAL A 242 2.63 -2.97 -13.06
CA VAL A 242 3.66 -2.37 -13.91
C VAL A 242 5.05 -2.55 -13.29
N LEU A 243 5.25 -2.17 -12.03
CA LEU A 243 6.57 -2.14 -11.43
C LEU A 243 7.13 -3.52 -11.07
N VAL A 244 6.27 -4.44 -10.62
CA VAL A 244 6.68 -5.76 -10.13
C VAL A 244 6.52 -6.83 -11.21
N ASP A 245 5.33 -6.94 -11.79
CA ASP A 245 5.01 -8.05 -12.69
C ASP A 245 5.59 -7.80 -14.10
N LEU A 246 5.35 -6.62 -14.69
CA LEU A 246 5.91 -6.26 -15.99
C LEU A 246 7.40 -5.92 -15.89
N GLY A 247 7.81 -5.16 -14.87
CA GLY A 247 9.21 -4.77 -14.68
C GLY A 247 10.17 -5.95 -14.47
N SER A 248 9.65 -7.12 -14.08
CA SER A 248 10.41 -8.37 -13.96
C SER A 248 10.28 -9.29 -15.18
N SER A 249 9.45 -8.94 -16.16
CA SER A 249 9.24 -9.74 -17.38
C SER A 249 10.42 -9.62 -18.33
N SER A 250 10.86 -10.75 -18.87
CA SER A 250 11.89 -10.83 -19.93
C SER A 250 11.30 -10.96 -21.34
N ASP A 251 9.98 -11.03 -21.46
CA ASP A 251 9.31 -11.37 -22.71
C ASP A 251 9.01 -10.09 -23.51
N GLU A 252 9.90 -9.74 -24.43
CA GLU A 252 9.59 -8.85 -25.55
C GLU A 252 8.52 -9.53 -26.41
N ARG A 253 7.31 -8.95 -26.43
CA ARG A 253 6.25 -9.34 -27.35
C ARG A 253 5.57 -8.06 -27.80
N SER A 254 5.93 -7.56 -28.98
CA SER A 254 5.08 -6.60 -29.69
C SER A 254 3.95 -7.38 -30.35
N VAL A 255 2.71 -6.94 -30.16
CA VAL A 255 1.54 -7.76 -30.46
C VAL A 255 0.65 -7.07 -31.49
N GLU A 256 1.13 -7.04 -32.73
CA GLU A 256 0.34 -6.58 -33.88
C GLU A 256 -0.37 -7.76 -34.58
N TYR A 257 -1.65 -7.56 -34.91
CA TYR A 257 -2.46 -8.56 -35.59
C TYR A 257 -3.01 -8.02 -36.92
N LEU A 258 -2.93 -8.81 -37.99
CA LEU A 258 -3.70 -8.56 -39.21
C LEU A 258 -5.12 -9.11 -39.06
N ASP A 259 -6.13 -8.24 -39.04
CA ASP A 259 -7.54 -8.62 -39.25
C ASP A 259 -7.76 -8.97 -40.72
N LYS A 260 -7.79 -10.26 -41.03
CA LYS A 260 -7.90 -10.70 -42.44
C LYS A 260 -9.23 -10.36 -43.08
N ALA A 261 -10.29 -10.15 -42.32
CA ALA A 261 -11.59 -9.85 -42.93
C ALA A 261 -11.74 -8.36 -43.25
N ARG A 262 -11.02 -7.49 -42.53
CA ARG A 262 -11.00 -6.05 -42.78
C ARG A 262 -9.73 -5.56 -43.47
N ASP A 263 -8.76 -6.44 -43.65
CA ASP A 263 -7.45 -6.18 -44.25
C ASP A 263 -6.74 -4.99 -43.60
N HIS A 264 -6.71 -5.00 -42.26
CA HIS A 264 -6.10 -3.94 -41.46
C HIS A 264 -5.23 -4.51 -40.34
N ILE A 265 -4.18 -3.78 -39.97
CA ILE A 265 -3.40 -4.08 -38.76
C ILE A 265 -4.13 -3.48 -37.56
N VAL A 266 -4.25 -4.27 -36.49
CA VAL A 266 -4.76 -3.84 -35.18
C VAL A 266 -3.75 -4.20 -34.09
N ASP A 267 -3.58 -3.31 -33.14
CA ASP A 267 -2.82 -3.56 -31.92
C ASP A 267 -3.67 -4.34 -30.89
N ILE A 268 -3.05 -4.66 -29.74
CA ILE A 268 -3.74 -5.39 -28.68
C ILE A 268 -4.95 -4.63 -28.11
N HIS A 269 -4.89 -3.29 -28.10
CA HIS A 269 -5.94 -2.44 -27.56
C HIS A 269 -7.17 -2.45 -28.48
N ASP A 270 -6.96 -2.36 -29.78
CA ASP A 270 -8.00 -2.44 -30.80
C ASP A 270 -8.64 -3.83 -30.85
N ALA A 271 -7.84 -4.89 -30.73
CA ALA A 271 -8.35 -6.25 -30.59
C ALA A 271 -9.22 -6.40 -29.34
N SER A 272 -8.82 -5.80 -28.21
CA SER A 272 -9.59 -5.78 -26.95
C SER A 272 -10.90 -5.01 -27.09
N ARG A 273 -10.89 -3.81 -27.68
CA ARG A 273 -12.12 -3.04 -27.94
C ARG A 273 -13.08 -3.83 -28.84
N GLN A 274 -12.57 -4.56 -29.83
CA GLN A 274 -13.39 -5.44 -30.66
C GLN A 274 -13.96 -6.62 -29.88
N TYR A 275 -13.17 -7.25 -29.01
CA TYR A 275 -13.65 -8.28 -28.10
C TYR A 275 -14.82 -7.77 -27.25
N LEU A 276 -14.69 -6.58 -26.66
CA LEU A 276 -15.70 -5.97 -25.79
C LEU A 276 -16.99 -5.60 -26.54
N THR A 277 -16.88 -5.17 -27.80
CA THR A 277 -18.06 -4.88 -28.64
C THR A 277 -18.79 -6.15 -29.12
N THR A 278 -18.04 -7.23 -29.36
CA THR A 278 -18.58 -8.47 -29.96
C THR A 278 -19.09 -9.44 -28.89
N ASN A 279 -18.41 -9.51 -27.75
CA ASN A 279 -18.78 -10.36 -26.63
C ASN A 279 -19.51 -9.52 -25.57
N SER A 280 -20.80 -9.27 -25.81
CA SER A 280 -21.69 -8.80 -24.75
C SER A 280 -21.57 -9.72 -23.52
N ALA A 281 -21.79 -9.18 -22.31
CA ALA A 281 -21.57 -9.73 -20.95
C ALA A 281 -22.09 -11.16 -20.63
N ILE A 282 -22.55 -11.91 -21.62
CA ILE A 282 -23.06 -13.29 -21.55
C ILE A 282 -21.97 -14.31 -21.96
N SER A 283 -20.90 -13.86 -22.64
CA SER A 283 -19.78 -14.71 -23.05
C SER A 283 -18.82 -14.96 -21.88
N GLN A 284 -18.69 -16.22 -21.44
CA GLN A 284 -17.74 -16.65 -20.40
C GLN A 284 -16.29 -16.76 -20.89
N ILE A 285 -16.03 -16.47 -22.17
CA ILE A 285 -14.70 -16.62 -22.76
C ILE A 285 -13.91 -15.35 -22.47
N ASP A 286 -12.77 -15.45 -21.79
CA ASP A 286 -11.90 -14.31 -21.52
C ASP A 286 -11.20 -13.80 -22.79
N PHE A 287 -10.63 -12.59 -22.73
CA PHE A 287 -9.98 -11.96 -23.89
C PHE A 287 -8.86 -12.82 -24.49
N GLY A 288 -8.01 -13.45 -23.67
CA GLY A 288 -6.93 -14.31 -24.16
C GLY A 288 -7.47 -15.52 -24.91
N SER A 289 -8.42 -16.23 -24.29
CA SER A 289 -9.11 -17.37 -24.91
C SER A 289 -9.84 -16.97 -26.20
N TRP A 290 -10.45 -15.78 -26.25
CA TRP A 290 -11.10 -15.26 -27.46
C TRP A 290 -10.08 -14.96 -28.55
N LEU A 291 -8.94 -14.37 -28.21
CA LEU A 291 -7.88 -14.00 -29.14
C LEU A 291 -7.24 -15.25 -29.75
N GLU A 292 -6.93 -16.25 -28.93
CA GLU A 292 -6.49 -17.58 -29.38
C GLU A 292 -7.49 -18.21 -30.35
N MET A 293 -8.79 -18.12 -30.06
CA MET A 293 -9.84 -18.60 -30.97
C MET A 293 -9.87 -17.82 -32.28
N GLN A 294 -9.71 -16.50 -32.27
CA GLN A 294 -9.64 -15.70 -33.50
C GLN A 294 -8.38 -16.01 -34.33
N LEU A 295 -7.25 -16.29 -33.69
CA LEU A 295 -6.02 -16.75 -34.36
C LEU A 295 -6.21 -18.14 -34.96
N ALA A 296 -6.77 -19.09 -34.20
CA ALA A 296 -7.01 -20.47 -34.64
C ALA A 296 -8.02 -20.54 -35.80
N THR A 297 -9.03 -19.68 -35.81
CA THR A 297 -10.00 -19.56 -36.92
C THR A 297 -9.43 -18.82 -38.13
N GLY A 298 -8.23 -18.23 -37.99
CA GLY A 298 -7.56 -17.46 -39.03
C GLY A 298 -8.18 -16.08 -39.27
N ARG A 299 -9.05 -15.61 -38.37
CA ARG A 299 -9.61 -14.25 -38.41
C ARG A 299 -8.52 -13.21 -38.19
N TYR A 300 -7.68 -13.45 -37.19
CA TYR A 300 -6.44 -12.70 -36.98
C TYR A 300 -5.24 -13.51 -37.44
N LYS A 301 -4.16 -12.81 -37.81
CA LYS A 301 -2.82 -13.37 -37.95
C LYS A 301 -1.87 -12.52 -37.12
N ASP A 302 -1.15 -13.17 -36.20
CA ASP A 302 -0.04 -12.55 -35.49
C ASP A 302 1.08 -12.19 -36.48
N LEU A 303 1.54 -10.95 -36.43
CA LEU A 303 2.56 -10.42 -37.32
C LEU A 303 3.98 -10.61 -36.77
N HIS A 304 4.14 -11.04 -35.52
CA HIS A 304 5.42 -11.33 -34.89
C HIS A 304 5.81 -12.81 -34.98
N ASP A 305 4.83 -13.70 -35.18
CA ASP A 305 5.01 -15.17 -35.28
C ASP A 305 5.58 -15.64 -36.66
N GLY A 306 6.32 -14.78 -37.38
CA GLY A 306 7.02 -15.20 -38.60
C GLY A 306 7.72 -14.12 -39.41
N ASP A 307 9.05 -14.10 -39.30
CA ASP A 307 9.95 -14.52 -40.37
C ASP A 307 10.89 -15.64 -39.88
#